data_AF-A0A1T2KWB1-F1
#
_entry.id   AF-A0A1T2KWB1-F1
#
_cell.length_a   1.000
_cell.length_b   1.000
_cell.length_c   1.000
_cell.angle_alpha   90.00
_cell.angle_beta   90.00
_cell.angle_gamma   90.00
#
_symmetry.space_group_name_H-M   'P 1'
#
loop_
_entity.id
_entity.type
_entity.pdbx_description
1 polymer ?
#
loop_
_entity_poly.entity_id
_entity_poly.type
_entity_poly.pdbx_seq_one_letter_code
_entity_poly.pdbx_strand_id
1 'polypeptide(L)'
;MFSALCAANDEDAWFTDNSEERSLAASEGELRFLPSPPASPAHHHINHITITPRSLVDGWVTLNQCHEHIDPVPKAEITFRSERIRNIELIETENIGRAWTEGATIRLEEIDKDARLCLKAETRALHPMPQGGYELRNGPYMRRFLDGYYPMLISLEIHYPEKLKLIDASPQPQPGFQVIKKGDEIALQSWFEGKLYTRIRFRPVSTGNP
;
A
#
# COMPACT_ATOMS: atom_id res chain seq x y z
N MET A 1 2.37 33.34 -45.09
CA MET A 1 2.52 32.09 -44.31
C MET A 1 2.96 32.47 -42.91
N PHE A 2 2.00 32.63 -41.99
CA PHE A 2 2.30 32.69 -40.56
C PHE A 2 1.98 31.32 -39.99
N SER A 3 2.99 30.59 -39.53
CA SER A 3 2.79 29.39 -38.72
C SER A 3 3.37 29.70 -37.34
N ALA A 4 2.47 29.96 -36.40
CA ALA A 4 2.77 29.98 -34.98
C ALA A 4 2.80 28.54 -34.50
N LEU A 5 3.97 28.04 -34.07
CA LEU A 5 4.02 26.88 -33.19
C LEU A 5 3.90 27.40 -31.75
N CYS A 6 2.73 27.18 -31.17
CA CYS A 6 2.46 27.39 -29.77
C CYS A 6 3.42 26.58 -28.90
N ALA A 7 3.81 27.19 -27.79
CA ALA A 7 4.60 26.62 -26.71
C ALA A 7 4.01 25.29 -26.23
N ALA A 8 4.86 24.27 -26.11
CA ALA A 8 4.56 23.09 -25.32
C ALA A 8 4.71 23.46 -23.83
N ASN A 9 3.64 23.26 -23.06
CA ASN A 9 3.56 23.54 -21.63
C ASN A 9 4.59 22.74 -20.83
N ASP A 10 5.21 23.42 -19.88
CA ASP A 10 6.22 22.96 -18.93
C ASP A 10 5.57 22.28 -17.70
N GLU A 11 4.57 21.40 -17.93
CA GLU A 11 3.77 20.74 -16.88
C GLU A 11 4.04 19.23 -16.76
N ASP A 12 4.77 18.64 -17.71
CA ASP A 12 5.13 17.20 -17.72
C ASP A 12 6.51 16.90 -17.10
N ALA A 13 7.18 17.91 -16.52
CA ALA A 13 8.49 17.74 -15.86
C ALA A 13 8.44 17.03 -14.50
N TRP A 14 7.26 16.64 -14.01
CA TRP A 14 7.08 16.00 -12.70
C TRP A 14 7.09 14.46 -12.74
N PHE A 15 7.18 13.85 -13.93
CA PHE A 15 7.36 12.40 -14.12
C PHE A 15 8.80 11.99 -14.45
N THR A 16 9.76 12.93 -14.45
CA THR A 16 11.18 12.64 -14.73
C THR A 16 12.05 12.48 -13.48
N ASP A 17 11.48 12.17 -12.31
CA ASP A 17 12.27 11.51 -11.26
C ASP A 17 12.41 10.02 -11.61
N ASN A 18 13.38 9.73 -12.48
CA ASN A 18 13.79 8.40 -12.95
C ASN A 18 14.43 7.54 -11.84
N SER A 19 14.09 7.79 -10.56
CA SER A 19 14.58 7.01 -9.42
C SER A 19 13.91 5.63 -9.35
N GLU A 20 12.66 5.50 -9.82
CA GLU A 20 11.96 4.22 -9.93
C GLU A 20 12.44 3.38 -11.14
N GLU A 21 12.79 4.01 -12.27
CA GLU A 21 13.32 3.32 -13.46
C GLU A 21 14.80 2.92 -13.32
N ARG A 22 15.62 3.66 -12.55
CA ARG A 22 17.01 3.25 -12.22
C ARG A 22 17.10 2.06 -11.26
N SER A 23 15.98 1.54 -10.76
CA SER A 23 15.96 0.40 -9.83
C SER A 23 16.03 -0.98 -10.51
N LEU A 24 16.12 -1.06 -11.84
CA LEU A 24 16.19 -2.32 -12.59
C LEU A 24 17.61 -2.89 -12.80
N ALA A 25 18.62 -2.44 -12.04
CA ALA A 25 19.99 -2.94 -12.18
C ALA A 25 20.75 -3.04 -10.84
N ALA A 26 20.21 -3.79 -9.88
CA ALA A 26 20.95 -4.55 -8.85
C ALA A 26 19.94 -5.47 -8.12
N SER A 27 20.17 -6.79 -8.11
CA SER A 27 19.28 -7.75 -7.44
C SER A 27 19.44 -7.65 -5.91
N GLU A 28 18.55 -6.88 -5.25
CA GLU A 28 18.50 -6.58 -3.80
C GLU A 28 17.04 -6.37 -3.30
N GLY A 29 16.14 -7.33 -3.54
CA GLY A 29 14.75 -7.26 -3.07
C GLY A 29 13.69 -7.74 -4.06
N GLU A 30 14.03 -8.72 -4.90
CA GLU A 30 13.09 -9.37 -5.80
C GLU A 30 11.93 -10.00 -5.01
N LEU A 31 10.72 -9.76 -5.50
CA LEU A 31 9.50 -10.27 -4.90
C LEU A 31 9.42 -11.79 -5.12
N ARG A 32 9.38 -12.55 -4.02
CA ARG A 32 9.20 -14.00 -4.03
C ARG A 32 8.04 -14.39 -3.14
N PHE A 33 7.01 -14.99 -3.74
CA PHE A 33 5.87 -15.54 -2.99
C PHE A 33 6.20 -16.92 -2.44
N LEU A 34 5.79 -17.16 -1.19
CA LEU A 34 6.02 -18.40 -0.49
C LEU A 34 4.72 -19.21 -0.49
N PRO A 35 4.69 -20.43 -1.07
CA PRO A 35 3.48 -21.25 -1.14
C PRO A 35 3.10 -21.89 0.19
N SER A 36 4.02 -21.92 1.15
CA SER A 36 3.85 -22.48 2.49
C SER A 36 4.27 -21.45 3.55
N PRO A 37 3.66 -21.48 4.75
CA PRO A 37 4.06 -20.58 5.82
C PRO A 37 5.52 -20.82 6.26
N PRO A 38 6.22 -19.79 6.76
CA PRO A 38 7.54 -19.94 7.35
C PRO A 38 7.47 -20.71 8.68
N ALA A 39 8.63 -21.19 9.16
CA ALA A 39 8.72 -22.02 10.38
C ALA A 39 8.42 -21.25 11.68
N SER A 40 8.63 -19.94 11.71
CA SER A 40 8.30 -19.05 12.83
C SER A 40 7.22 -18.06 12.42
N PRO A 41 6.38 -17.57 13.35
CA PRO A 41 5.45 -16.48 13.06
C PRO A 41 6.20 -15.32 12.42
N ALA A 42 5.74 -14.87 11.26
CA ALA A 42 6.32 -13.72 10.59
C ALA A 42 5.48 -12.48 10.89
N HIS A 43 6.13 -11.33 10.84
CA HIS A 43 5.48 -10.03 10.91
C HIS A 43 4.30 -10.00 9.94
N HIS A 44 3.11 -9.74 10.46
CA HIS A 44 1.88 -9.70 9.69
C HIS A 44 1.41 -8.26 9.57
N HIS A 45 1.36 -7.76 8.34
CA HIS A 45 0.70 -6.51 8.00
C HIS A 45 -0.74 -6.78 7.58
N ILE A 46 -1.70 -6.18 8.28
CA ILE A 46 -3.13 -6.25 7.97
C ILE A 46 -3.57 -4.86 7.56
N ASN A 47 -4.15 -4.73 6.38
CA ASN A 47 -4.56 -3.44 5.81
C ASN A 47 -6.00 -3.53 5.34
N HIS A 48 -6.89 -2.71 5.89
CA HIS A 48 -8.23 -2.50 5.39
C HIS A 48 -8.30 -1.11 4.77
N ILE A 49 -8.51 -1.06 3.46
CA ILE A 49 -8.57 0.17 2.68
C ILE A 49 -10.00 0.40 2.23
N THR A 50 -10.52 1.60 2.45
CA THR A 50 -11.85 1.99 1.97
C THR A 50 -11.73 3.12 0.97
N ILE A 51 -12.10 2.85 -0.28
CA ILE A 51 -12.33 3.86 -1.31
C ILE A 51 -13.72 4.44 -1.10
N THR A 52 -13.79 5.72 -0.74
CA THR A 52 -15.07 6.41 -0.54
C THR A 52 -15.50 7.14 -1.81
N PRO A 53 -16.74 7.64 -1.90
CA PRO A 53 -17.13 8.51 -3.00
C PRO A 53 -16.25 9.75 -3.14
N ARG A 54 -15.76 10.30 -2.01
CA ARG A 54 -14.86 11.45 -1.94
C ARG A 54 -13.44 11.11 -2.40
N SER A 55 -12.97 9.87 -2.15
CA SER A 55 -11.68 9.39 -2.62
C SER A 55 -11.53 9.48 -4.14
N LEU A 56 -12.64 9.37 -4.89
CA LEU A 56 -12.63 9.54 -6.35
C LEU A 56 -12.34 10.99 -6.80
N VAL A 57 -12.49 11.96 -5.89
CA VAL A 57 -12.27 13.38 -6.17
C VAL A 57 -10.88 13.80 -5.70
N ASP A 58 -10.49 13.43 -4.48
CA ASP A 58 -9.26 13.93 -3.85
C ASP A 58 -8.10 12.92 -3.79
N GLY A 59 -8.36 11.64 -4.11
CA GLY A 59 -7.39 10.56 -4.10
C GLY A 59 -7.05 9.99 -2.72
N TRP A 60 -7.68 10.49 -1.65
CA TRP A 60 -7.46 10.04 -0.27
C TRP A 60 -8.38 8.88 0.06
N VAL A 61 -7.81 7.74 0.45
CA VAL A 61 -8.55 6.56 0.92
C VAL A 61 -8.37 6.41 2.42
N THR A 62 -9.37 5.81 3.08
CA THR A 62 -9.23 5.45 4.49
C THR A 62 -8.35 4.22 4.61
N LEU A 63 -7.44 4.21 5.58
CA LEU A 63 -6.57 3.10 5.92
C LEU A 63 -6.79 2.74 7.40
N ASN A 64 -7.12 1.48 7.67
CA ASN A 64 -6.91 0.87 8.98
C ASN A 64 -5.81 -0.17 8.81
N GLN A 65 -4.75 -0.05 9.60
CA GLN A 65 -3.57 -0.89 9.46
C GLN A 65 -3.19 -1.46 10.82
N CYS A 66 -2.98 -2.77 10.87
CA CYS A 66 -2.42 -3.44 12.03
C CYS A 66 -1.10 -4.13 11.66
N HIS A 67 -0.17 -4.11 12.60
CA HIS A 67 1.08 -4.84 12.58
C HIS A 67 1.03 -5.85 13.72
N GLU A 68 1.13 -7.14 13.43
CA GLU A 68 1.23 -8.21 14.44
C GLU A 68 2.57 -8.93 14.34
N HIS A 69 3.05 -9.50 15.45
CA HIS A 69 4.37 -10.12 15.53
C HIS A 69 5.47 -9.16 15.08
N ILE A 70 5.41 -7.90 15.56
CA ILE A 70 6.47 -6.92 15.34
C ILE A 70 7.76 -7.46 15.98
N ASP A 71 8.90 -7.28 15.30
CA ASP A 71 10.18 -7.75 15.81
C ASP A 71 10.49 -7.15 17.19
N PRO A 72 10.83 -7.97 18.20
CA PRO A 72 11.12 -7.48 19.54
C PRO A 72 12.47 -6.74 19.55
N VAL A 73 12.42 -5.42 19.65
CA VAL A 73 13.59 -4.54 19.66
C VAL A 73 13.37 -3.37 20.63
N PRO A 74 14.45 -2.75 21.16
CA PRO A 74 14.29 -1.65 22.11
C PRO A 74 13.58 -0.43 21.54
N LYS A 75 13.77 -0.13 20.25
CA LYS A 75 13.16 0.99 19.55
C LYS A 75 12.91 0.67 18.08
N ALA A 76 11.80 1.17 17.53
CA ALA A 76 11.50 1.11 16.11
C ALA A 76 10.70 2.34 15.65
N GLU A 77 10.62 2.51 14.34
CA GLU A 77 9.83 3.56 13.70
C GLU A 77 9.00 2.98 12.56
N ILE A 78 7.75 3.41 12.46
CA ILE A 78 6.92 3.18 11.27
C ILE A 78 6.79 4.52 10.55
N THR A 79 7.48 4.64 9.42
CA THR A 79 7.60 5.90 8.69
C THR A 79 6.75 5.88 7.43
N PHE A 80 5.97 6.94 7.25
CA PHE A 80 5.16 7.18 6.07
C PHE A 80 5.72 8.39 5.29
N ARG A 81 5.32 8.52 4.01
CA ARG A 81 5.63 9.73 3.23
C ARG A 81 4.67 10.85 3.62
N SER A 82 5.21 11.98 4.07
CA SER A 82 4.43 13.06 4.68
C SER A 82 3.39 13.67 3.74
N GLU A 83 3.65 13.62 2.42
CA GLU A 83 2.76 14.16 1.39
C GLU A 83 1.62 13.19 1.03
N ARG A 84 1.70 11.94 1.49
CA ARG A 84 0.78 10.84 1.14
C ARG A 84 0.07 10.22 2.33
N ILE A 85 0.27 10.74 3.53
CA ILE A 85 -0.40 10.28 4.75
C ILE A 85 -0.92 11.50 5.52
N ARG A 86 -2.05 11.35 6.21
CA ARG A 86 -2.52 12.32 7.19
C ARG A 86 -3.44 11.67 8.21
N ASN A 87 -3.76 12.41 9.26
CA ASN A 87 -4.74 12.02 10.29
C ASN A 87 -4.41 10.65 10.90
N ILE A 88 -3.13 10.42 11.21
CA ILE A 88 -2.66 9.19 11.84
C ILE A 88 -3.14 9.17 13.30
N GLU A 89 -3.90 8.14 13.64
CA GLU A 89 -4.46 7.88 14.96
C GLU A 89 -4.05 6.47 15.40
N LEU A 90 -3.43 6.34 16.57
CA LEU A 90 -3.16 5.03 17.17
C LEU A 90 -4.44 4.51 17.81
N ILE A 91 -4.85 3.31 17.42
CA ILE A 91 -6.11 2.69 17.85
C ILE A 91 -5.84 1.62 18.92
N GLU A 92 -4.76 0.86 18.76
CA GLU A 92 -4.41 -0.24 19.66
C GLU A 92 -2.90 -0.41 19.76
N THR A 93 -2.42 -0.71 20.96
CA THR A 93 -1.01 -1.04 21.26
C THR A 93 -0.99 -2.17 22.28
N GLU A 94 -0.29 -3.26 21.98
CA GLU A 94 -0.14 -4.41 22.87
C GLU A 94 1.32 -4.88 22.85
N ASN A 95 1.86 -5.23 24.03
CA ASN A 95 3.25 -5.62 24.24
C ASN A 95 4.27 -4.59 23.71
N ILE A 96 3.93 -3.30 23.81
CA ILE A 96 4.78 -2.17 23.47
C ILE A 96 4.74 -1.19 24.64
N GLY A 97 5.89 -0.90 25.26
CA GLY A 97 5.94 -0.01 26.41
C GLY A 97 5.51 1.43 26.09
N ARG A 98 5.89 1.94 24.91
CA ARG A 98 5.48 3.28 24.46
C ARG A 98 5.31 3.38 22.96
N ALA A 99 4.21 4.00 22.52
CA ALA A 99 3.95 4.35 21.12
C ALA A 99 3.37 5.75 20.99
N TRP A 100 3.86 6.55 20.04
CA TRP A 100 3.30 7.88 19.77
C TRP A 100 3.57 8.33 18.32
N THR A 101 2.73 9.23 17.83
CA THR A 101 2.86 9.82 16.50
C THR A 101 3.70 11.11 16.57
N GLU A 102 4.66 11.25 15.67
CA GLU A 102 5.46 12.45 15.42
C GLU A 102 5.45 12.76 13.92
N GLY A 103 4.58 13.69 13.51
CA GLY A 103 4.37 14.01 12.10
C GLY A 103 3.86 12.80 11.30
N ALA A 104 4.64 12.33 10.33
CA ALA A 104 4.34 11.16 9.49
C ALA A 104 5.04 9.88 9.96
N THR A 105 5.50 9.84 11.22
CA THR A 105 6.19 8.69 11.80
C THR A 105 5.52 8.28 13.09
N ILE A 106 5.40 6.96 13.32
CA ILE A 106 5.06 6.40 14.63
C ILE A 106 6.36 5.93 15.28
N ARG A 107 6.63 6.43 16.48
CA ARG A 107 7.76 6.05 17.31
C ARG A 107 7.33 4.95 18.27
N LEU A 108 8.13 3.90 18.39
CA LEU A 108 7.91 2.77 19.29
C LEU A 108 9.13 2.56 20.18
N GLU A 109 8.90 2.30 21.47
CA GLU A 109 9.92 1.91 22.45
C GLU A 109 9.45 0.69 23.25
N GLU A 110 10.41 -0.15 23.65
CA GLU A 110 10.18 -1.34 24.49
C GLU A 110 9.20 -2.32 23.84
N ILE A 111 9.54 -2.80 22.64
CA ILE A 111 8.72 -3.74 21.87
C ILE A 111 9.07 -5.16 22.32
N ASP A 112 8.12 -5.86 22.93
CA ASP A 112 8.28 -7.24 23.37
C ASP A 112 7.78 -8.23 22.30
N LYS A 113 7.89 -9.52 22.58
CA LYS A 113 7.36 -10.58 21.72
C LYS A 113 5.86 -10.44 21.55
N ASP A 114 5.38 -10.89 20.39
CA ASP A 114 3.96 -10.87 20.02
C ASP A 114 3.36 -9.46 20.08
N ALA A 115 4.19 -8.42 19.88
CA ALA A 115 3.76 -7.04 19.83
C ALA A 115 2.80 -6.77 18.69
N ARG A 116 1.78 -5.95 19.00
CA ARG A 116 0.74 -5.52 18.09
C ARG A 116 0.54 -4.01 18.16
N LEU A 117 0.38 -3.41 17.00
CA LEU A 117 0.03 -2.00 16.84
C LEU A 117 -1.05 -1.86 15.77
N CYS A 118 -2.14 -1.19 16.06
CA CYS A 118 -3.13 -0.77 15.06
C CYS A 118 -3.25 0.74 14.99
N LEU A 119 -3.41 1.24 13.77
CA LEU A 119 -3.59 2.64 13.46
C LEU A 119 -4.72 2.84 12.45
N LYS A 120 -5.26 4.05 12.45
CA LYS A 120 -6.12 4.57 11.41
C LYS A 120 -5.46 5.81 10.79
N ALA A 121 -5.59 5.97 9.49
CA ALA A 121 -5.09 7.13 8.77
C ALA A 121 -5.89 7.36 7.47
N GLU A 122 -5.61 8.47 6.80
CA GLU A 122 -5.91 8.63 5.38
C GLU A 122 -4.61 8.55 4.58
N THR A 123 -4.62 7.80 3.49
CA THR A 123 -3.48 7.68 2.57
C THR A 123 -3.86 8.12 1.17
N ARG A 124 -2.98 8.86 0.50
CA ARG A 124 -3.19 9.32 -0.87
C ARG A 124 -2.67 8.28 -1.84
N ALA A 125 -3.48 7.24 -2.04
CA ALA A 125 -3.11 6.04 -2.79
C ALA A 125 -3.97 5.80 -4.05
N LEU A 126 -5.06 6.56 -4.23
CA LEU A 126 -5.93 6.42 -5.40
C LEU A 126 -5.62 7.51 -6.43
N HIS A 127 -5.27 7.09 -7.65
CA HIS A 127 -4.85 7.98 -8.71
C HIS A 127 -5.78 7.86 -9.93
N PRO A 128 -6.17 8.97 -10.58
CA PRO A 128 -6.87 8.91 -11.85
C PRO A 128 -5.93 8.36 -12.94
N MET A 129 -6.49 7.59 -13.88
CA MET A 129 -5.74 7.08 -15.03
C MET A 129 -5.95 7.97 -16.28
N PRO A 130 -4.95 8.11 -17.18
CA PRO A 130 -5.05 8.99 -18.35
C PRO A 130 -6.23 8.73 -19.28
N GLN A 131 -6.65 7.47 -19.42
CA GLN A 131 -7.78 7.05 -20.27
C GLN A 131 -9.11 6.95 -19.49
N GLY A 132 -9.16 7.56 -18.30
CA GLY A 132 -10.26 7.43 -17.35
C GLY A 132 -10.12 6.21 -16.43
N GLY A 133 -10.86 6.22 -15.34
CA GLY A 133 -10.74 5.23 -14.26
C GLY A 133 -9.72 5.61 -13.20
N TYR A 134 -9.44 4.65 -12.33
CA TYR A 134 -8.64 4.85 -11.12
C TYR A 134 -7.69 3.68 -10.89
N GLU A 135 -6.52 3.97 -10.36
CA GLU A 135 -5.54 3.00 -9.90
C GLU A 135 -5.24 3.22 -8.42
N LEU A 136 -5.50 2.20 -7.60
CA LEU A 136 -5.08 2.16 -6.21
C LEU A 136 -3.67 1.55 -6.15
N ARG A 137 -2.70 2.32 -5.63
CA ARG A 137 -1.29 1.90 -5.49
C ARG A 137 -0.94 1.73 -4.01
N ASN A 138 -0.44 0.56 -3.64
CA ASN A 138 0.04 0.31 -2.27
C ASN A 138 1.47 -0.25 -2.27
N GLY A 139 2.15 -0.03 -1.15
CA GLY A 139 3.50 -0.52 -0.91
C GLY A 139 4.62 0.50 -1.14
N PRO A 140 5.89 0.06 -1.09
CA PRO A 140 6.27 -1.34 -0.94
C PRO A 140 5.95 -1.87 0.46
N TYR A 141 5.30 -3.03 0.53
CA TYR A 141 5.34 -3.86 1.72
C TYR A 141 6.65 -4.63 1.72
N MET A 142 7.39 -4.55 2.81
CA MET A 142 8.65 -5.28 2.98
C MET A 142 9.00 -5.37 4.45
N ARG A 143 9.68 -6.46 4.81
CA ARG A 143 10.42 -6.59 6.06
C ARG A 143 11.89 -6.75 5.71
N ARG A 144 12.67 -5.71 5.97
CA ARG A 144 14.11 -5.67 5.68
C ARG A 144 14.89 -5.51 6.98
N PHE A 145 15.89 -6.36 7.18
CA PHE A 145 16.84 -6.23 8.29
C PHE A 145 18.25 -6.45 7.75
N LEU A 146 19.15 -5.49 8.01
CA LEU A 146 20.52 -5.45 7.47
C LEU A 146 20.53 -5.72 5.94
N ASP A 147 21.09 -6.87 5.57
CA ASP A 147 21.43 -7.25 4.20
C ASP A 147 20.33 -8.09 3.53
N GLY A 148 19.20 -8.34 4.21
CA GLY A 148 18.20 -9.31 3.75
C GLY A 148 16.74 -8.86 3.86
N TYR A 149 15.92 -9.43 2.99
CA TYR A 149 14.46 -9.41 3.12
C TYR A 149 14.01 -10.70 3.78
N TYR A 150 13.20 -10.55 4.81
CA TYR A 150 12.68 -11.68 5.57
C TYR A 150 11.22 -11.94 5.20
N PRO A 151 10.74 -13.18 5.35
CA PRO A 151 9.34 -13.48 5.18
C PRO A 151 8.45 -12.55 5.99
N MET A 152 7.34 -12.14 5.40
CA MET A 152 6.24 -11.48 6.08
C MET A 152 4.89 -11.97 5.53
N LEU A 153 3.84 -11.82 6.32
CA LEU A 153 2.46 -12.03 5.89
C LEU A 153 1.83 -10.68 5.56
N ILE A 154 1.14 -10.60 4.44
CA ILE A 154 0.23 -9.48 4.14
C ILE A 154 -1.19 -10.02 4.11
N SER A 155 -2.11 -9.32 4.78
CA SER A 155 -3.54 -9.36 4.51
C SER A 155 -3.97 -7.98 4.04
N LEU A 156 -4.60 -7.90 2.87
CA LEU A 156 -5.12 -6.65 2.34
C LEU A 156 -6.57 -6.84 1.90
N GLU A 157 -7.44 -6.03 2.48
CA GLU A 157 -8.84 -5.92 2.14
C GLU A 157 -9.11 -4.52 1.59
N ILE A 158 -9.83 -4.46 0.46
CA ILE A 158 -10.16 -3.21 -0.22
C ILE A 158 -11.66 -3.19 -0.45
N HIS A 159 -12.35 -2.26 0.20
CA HIS A 159 -13.74 -1.92 -0.08
C HIS A 159 -13.78 -0.75 -1.06
N TYR A 160 -14.59 -0.89 -2.11
CA TYR A 160 -14.74 0.14 -3.13
C TYR A 160 -16.21 0.33 -3.49
N PRO A 161 -16.64 1.54 -3.89
CA PRO A 161 -18.06 1.82 -4.04
C PRO A 161 -18.60 1.19 -5.33
N GLU A 162 -19.90 0.85 -5.36
CA GLU A 162 -20.58 0.21 -6.50
C GLU A 162 -20.42 0.96 -7.84
N LYS A 163 -20.13 2.27 -7.78
CA LYS A 163 -19.79 3.10 -8.95
C LYS A 163 -18.46 2.71 -9.62
N LEU A 164 -17.70 1.78 -9.06
CA LEU A 164 -16.48 1.23 -9.65
C LEU A 164 -16.65 -0.24 -9.99
N LYS A 165 -16.00 -0.66 -11.07
CA LYS A 165 -15.78 -2.06 -11.42
C LYS A 165 -14.29 -2.33 -11.52
N LEU A 166 -13.83 -3.37 -10.81
CA LEU A 166 -12.47 -3.91 -10.96
C LEU A 166 -12.20 -4.27 -12.42
N ILE A 167 -11.06 -3.79 -12.94
CA ILE A 167 -10.50 -4.14 -14.24
C ILE A 167 -9.51 -5.28 -14.04
N ASP A 168 -8.50 -5.07 -13.20
CA ASP A 168 -7.47 -6.05 -12.85
C ASP A 168 -6.75 -5.67 -11.56
N ALA A 169 -5.92 -6.61 -11.10
CA ALA A 169 -4.98 -6.42 -10.01
C ALA A 169 -3.59 -6.91 -10.44
N SER A 170 -2.55 -6.28 -9.90
CA SER A 170 -1.14 -6.65 -10.05
C SER A 170 -0.51 -6.74 -8.66
N PRO A 171 0.29 -7.78 -8.35
CA PRO A 171 0.68 -8.91 -9.21
C PRO A 171 -0.50 -9.78 -9.68
N GLN A 172 -0.32 -10.51 -10.78
CA GLN A 172 -1.33 -11.46 -11.24
C GLN A 172 -1.37 -12.67 -10.30
N PRO A 173 -2.54 -13.34 -10.15
CA PRO A 173 -2.64 -14.55 -9.35
C PRO A 173 -1.61 -15.61 -9.76
N GLN A 174 -0.92 -16.17 -8.77
CA GLN A 174 0.13 -17.17 -8.95
C GLN A 174 0.30 -18.00 -7.66
N PRO A 175 1.07 -19.11 -7.67
CA PRO A 175 1.30 -19.87 -6.44
C PRO A 175 1.79 -18.99 -5.29
N GLY A 176 1.11 -19.06 -4.14
CA GLY A 176 1.41 -18.23 -2.96
C GLY A 176 0.78 -16.83 -2.95
N PHE A 177 0.12 -16.39 -4.04
CA PHE A 177 -0.57 -15.10 -4.11
C PHE A 177 -1.89 -15.19 -4.89
N GLN A 178 -3.00 -14.97 -4.19
CA GLN A 178 -4.33 -14.97 -4.80
C GLN A 178 -5.08 -13.70 -4.46
N VAL A 179 -5.84 -13.21 -5.44
CA VAL A 179 -6.76 -12.08 -5.30
C VAL A 179 -8.18 -12.63 -5.38
N ILE A 180 -8.92 -12.50 -4.29
CA ILE A 180 -10.31 -12.94 -4.18
C ILE A 180 -11.21 -11.72 -4.28
N LYS A 181 -12.17 -11.76 -5.19
CA LYS A 181 -13.19 -10.73 -5.32
C LYS A 181 -14.52 -11.23 -4.76
N LYS A 182 -15.16 -10.46 -3.87
CA LYS A 182 -16.48 -10.73 -3.32
C LYS A 182 -17.31 -9.46 -3.40
N GLY A 183 -18.21 -9.36 -4.39
CA GLY A 183 -19.00 -8.14 -4.59
C GLY A 183 -18.12 -6.91 -4.80
N ASP A 184 -18.23 -5.96 -3.86
CA ASP A 184 -17.55 -4.67 -3.76
C ASP A 184 -16.28 -4.72 -2.87
N GLU A 185 -15.82 -5.93 -2.56
CA GLU A 185 -14.60 -6.20 -1.81
C GLU A 185 -13.56 -6.96 -2.66
N ILE A 186 -12.29 -6.61 -2.45
CA ILE A 186 -11.13 -7.39 -2.88
C ILE A 186 -10.33 -7.77 -1.64
N ALA A 187 -10.05 -9.06 -1.48
CA ALA A 187 -9.20 -9.57 -0.43
C ALA A 187 -7.99 -10.30 -1.04
N LEU A 188 -6.82 -10.10 -0.45
CA LEU A 188 -5.64 -10.90 -0.72
C LEU A 188 -4.92 -11.22 0.59
N GLN A 189 -4.31 -12.41 0.61
CA GLN A 189 -3.44 -12.83 1.68
C GLN A 189 -2.26 -13.58 1.08
N SER A 190 -1.04 -13.30 1.57
CA SER A 190 0.15 -13.91 1.00
C SER A 190 1.35 -13.84 1.93
N TRP A 191 2.15 -14.92 1.93
CA TRP A 191 3.50 -14.93 2.47
C TRP A 191 4.48 -14.56 1.36
N PHE A 192 5.41 -13.64 1.62
CA PHE A 192 6.40 -13.25 0.64
C PHE A 192 7.70 -12.72 1.25
N GLU A 193 8.74 -12.68 0.43
CA GLU A 193 10.00 -11.98 0.65
C GLU A 193 10.21 -10.94 -0.46
N GLY A 194 11.01 -9.91 -0.18
CA GLY A 194 11.30 -8.82 -1.11
C GLY A 194 10.36 -7.63 -0.94
N LYS A 195 10.14 -6.89 -2.04
CA LYS A 195 9.25 -5.72 -2.07
C LYS A 195 7.95 -6.04 -2.81
N LEU A 196 6.83 -6.01 -2.09
CA LEU A 196 5.52 -6.16 -2.72
C LEU A 196 4.87 -4.79 -2.94
N TYR A 197 4.63 -4.47 -4.20
CA TYR A 197 3.73 -3.40 -4.62
C TYR A 197 2.43 -4.01 -5.11
N THR A 198 1.29 -3.41 -4.76
CA THR A 198 0.01 -3.78 -5.36
C THR A 198 -0.56 -2.63 -6.17
N ARG A 199 -1.10 -2.96 -7.34
CA ARG A 199 -1.87 -2.03 -8.18
C ARG A 199 -3.22 -2.64 -8.49
N ILE A 200 -4.28 -1.92 -8.19
CA ILE A 200 -5.65 -2.37 -8.42
C ILE A 200 -6.34 -1.32 -9.28
N ARG A 201 -6.78 -1.71 -10.47
CA ARG A 201 -7.35 -0.79 -11.46
C ARG A 201 -8.85 -0.92 -11.51
N PHE A 202 -9.53 0.22 -11.56
CA PHE A 202 -10.98 0.33 -11.57
C PHE A 202 -11.43 1.21 -12.73
N ARG A 203 -12.57 0.84 -13.32
CA ARG A 203 -13.32 1.72 -14.22
C ARG A 203 -14.59 2.21 -13.54
N PRO A 204 -15.08 3.42 -13.85
CA PRO A 204 -16.40 3.84 -13.43
C PRO A 204 -17.46 2.93 -14.07
N VAL A 205 -18.54 2.69 -13.34
CA VAL A 205 -19.76 2.12 -13.92
C VAL A 205 -20.47 3.26 -14.65
N SER A 206 -20.56 3.18 -15.96
CA SER A 206 -21.41 4.09 -16.73
C SER A 206 -22.86 3.86 -16.31
N THR A 207 -23.45 4.86 -15.68
CA THR A 207 -24.91 4.96 -15.57
C THR A 207 -25.42 5.26 -16.97
N GLY A 208 -25.87 4.23 -17.70
CA GLY A 208 -26.67 4.47 -18.89
C GLY A 208 -27.88 5.32 -18.49
N ASN A 209 -28.11 6.42 -19.18
CA ASN A 209 -29.41 7.10 -19.09
C ASN A 209 -30.50 6.07 -19.44
N PRO A 210 -31.58 5.96 -18.66
CA PRO A 210 -32.77 5.25 -19.11
C PRO A 210 -33.35 5.88 -20.39
#